data_AF-A0A2G9TXY7-F1
#
_entry.id   AF-A0A2G9TXY7-F1
#
_cell.length_a   1.000
_cell.length_b   1.000
_cell.length_c   1.000
_cell.angle_alpha   90.00
_cell.angle_beta   90.00
_cell.angle_gamma   90.00
#
_symmetry.space_group_name_H-M   'P 1'
#
loop_
_entity.id
_entity.type
_entity.pdbx_description
1 polymer ?
#
loop_
_entity_poly.entity_id
_entity_poly.type
_entity_poly.pdbx_seq_one_letter_code
_entity_poly.pdbx_strand_id
1 'polypeptide(L)'
;MFLECSTYPPILKRVFDLLEEEATRNRVCDHRLVQQWKSNLYILRVWVHLIKNPKILLDVSESISQDGNLSVVAQTLEVARLRPLSSDLFRRIRRQPPVSDEMFVDCLNDVANSLRDCTRSTVALSELLTWVRGNGVRLIEVLAADDVCTAQRLPSRLSQVINLSLDPTDHIYSTIPEA
;
A
#
# COMPACT_ATOMS: atom_id res chain seq x y z
N MET A 1 5.44 26.77 -14.14
CA MET A 1 5.25 25.56 -14.97
C MET A 1 4.88 24.29 -14.18
N PHE A 2 4.48 24.37 -12.90
CA PHE A 2 3.95 23.20 -12.13
C PHE A 2 2.64 23.49 -11.38
N LEU A 3 1.98 24.62 -11.68
CA LEU A 3 0.78 25.09 -10.97
C LEU A 3 -0.50 25.03 -11.81
N GLU A 4 -0.45 24.49 -13.04
CA GLU A 4 -1.56 24.57 -14.01
C GLU A 4 -2.32 23.26 -14.23
N CYS A 5 -2.05 22.20 -13.47
CA CYS A 5 -2.94 21.02 -13.47
C CYS A 5 -3.92 21.15 -12.31
N SER A 6 -5.08 21.76 -12.55
CA SER A 6 -6.17 21.98 -11.59
C SER A 6 -6.88 20.70 -11.14
N THR A 7 -6.28 19.53 -11.37
CA THR A 7 -6.87 18.20 -11.13
C THR A 7 -5.91 17.37 -10.29
N TYR A 8 -6.25 17.21 -9.01
CA TYR A 8 -5.61 16.23 -8.13
C TYR A 8 -5.90 14.79 -8.61
N PRO A 9 -5.02 13.82 -8.33
CA PRO A 9 -5.24 12.42 -8.71
C PRO A 9 -6.58 11.88 -8.18
N PRO A 10 -7.39 11.21 -9.01
CA PRO A 10 -8.68 10.64 -8.59
C PRO A 10 -8.58 9.71 -7.37
N ILE A 11 -7.48 8.94 -7.29
CA ILE A 11 -7.19 8.06 -6.15
C ILE A 11 -7.10 8.83 -4.82
N LEU A 12 -6.49 10.02 -4.83
CA LEU A 12 -6.35 10.83 -3.62
C LEU A 12 -7.71 11.36 -3.15
N LYS A 13 -8.57 11.78 -4.10
CA LYS A 13 -9.95 12.17 -3.81
C LYS A 13 -10.73 11.01 -3.21
N ARG A 14 -10.72 9.84 -3.85
CA ARG A 14 -11.46 8.65 -3.38
C ARG A 14 -11.01 8.21 -1.99
N VAL A 15 -9.70 8.17 -1.72
CA VAL A 15 -9.16 7.82 -0.39
C VAL A 15 -9.60 8.82 0.67
N PHE A 16 -9.60 10.13 0.38
CA PHE A 16 -10.05 11.14 1.35
C PHE A 16 -11.55 11.11 1.60
N ASP A 17 -12.34 10.81 0.58
CA ASP A 17 -13.78 10.61 0.72
C ASP A 17 -14.07 9.35 1.55
N LEU A 18 -13.33 8.25 1.33
CA LEU A 18 -13.45 7.04 2.14
C LEU A 18 -13.16 7.32 3.62
N LEU A 19 -12.14 8.14 3.94
CA LEU A 19 -11.88 8.54 5.33
C LEU A 19 -13.03 9.36 5.93
N GLU A 20 -13.71 10.20 5.14
CA GLU A 20 -14.89 10.95 5.58
C GLU A 20 -16.12 10.05 5.75
N GLU A 21 -16.33 9.09 4.85
CA GLU A 21 -17.38 8.07 4.95
C GLU A 21 -17.20 7.21 6.20
N GLU A 22 -15.98 6.72 6.46
CA GLU A 22 -15.66 5.93 7.65
C GLU A 22 -15.81 6.74 8.94
N ALA A 23 -15.42 8.02 8.94
CA ALA A 23 -15.68 8.91 10.06
C ALA A 23 -17.19 9.06 10.31
N THR A 24 -17.99 9.19 9.24
CA THR A 24 -19.45 9.30 9.34
C THR A 24 -20.09 8.01 9.85
N ARG A 25 -19.68 6.85 9.33
CA ARG A 25 -20.14 5.51 9.76
C ARG A 25 -19.89 5.28 11.25
N ASN A 26 -18.73 5.71 11.74
CA ASN A 26 -18.33 5.58 13.14
C ASN A 26 -18.77 6.75 14.04
N ARG A 27 -19.60 7.68 13.53
CA ARG A 27 -20.11 8.85 14.27
C ARG A 27 -19.01 9.77 14.83
N VAL A 28 -17.90 9.88 14.11
CA VAL A 28 -16.81 10.80 14.43
C VAL A 28 -17.18 12.21 13.95
N CYS A 29 -17.62 13.06 14.89
CA CYS A 29 -18.04 14.43 14.58
C CYS A 29 -16.87 15.45 14.55
N ASP A 30 -15.70 15.10 15.10
CA ASP A 30 -14.56 16.00 15.16
C ASP A 30 -13.85 16.11 13.80
N HIS A 31 -14.08 17.23 13.12
CA HIS A 31 -13.43 17.54 11.85
C HIS A 31 -11.90 17.57 11.96
N ARG A 32 -11.33 18.00 13.10
CA ARG A 32 -9.88 18.06 13.28
C ARG A 32 -9.25 16.68 13.29
N LEU A 33 -9.93 15.70 13.87
CA LEU A 33 -9.48 14.31 13.89
C LEU A 33 -9.41 13.73 12.47
N VAL A 34 -10.44 13.96 11.64
CA VAL A 34 -10.44 13.52 10.24
C VAL A 34 -9.33 14.22 9.43
N GLN A 35 -9.07 15.50 9.69
CA GLN A 35 -7.93 16.21 9.07
C GLN A 35 -6.58 15.64 9.52
N GLN A 36 -6.48 15.13 10.75
CA GLN A 36 -5.28 14.44 11.23
C GLN A 36 -5.10 13.09 10.54
N TRP A 37 -6.17 12.33 10.27
CA TRP A 37 -6.08 11.09 9.49
C TRP A 37 -5.52 11.34 8.09
N LYS A 38 -6.01 12.39 7.41
CA LYS A 38 -5.50 12.80 6.09
C LYS A 38 -4.03 13.24 6.14
N SER A 39 -3.66 14.01 7.17
CA SER A 39 -2.26 14.40 7.39
C SER A 39 -1.34 13.20 7.60
N ASN A 40 -1.76 12.25 8.45
CA ASN A 40 -1.00 11.02 8.72
C ASN A 40 -0.83 10.17 7.47
N LEU A 41 -1.87 10.05 6.65
CA LEU A 41 -1.84 9.23 5.44
C LEU A 41 -1.03 9.88 4.30
N TYR A 42 -1.19 11.18 4.07
CA TYR A 42 -0.64 11.83 2.88
C TYR A 42 0.61 12.66 3.17
N ILE A 43 0.56 13.54 4.17
CA ILE A 43 1.70 14.42 4.47
C ILE A 43 2.84 13.62 5.11
N LEU A 44 2.53 12.83 6.14
CA LEU A 44 3.55 12.11 6.91
C LEU A 44 4.05 10.85 6.21
N ARG A 45 3.14 10.03 5.65
CA ARG A 45 3.55 8.76 5.02
C ARG A 45 4.03 8.89 3.58
N VAL A 46 3.56 9.89 2.82
CA VAL A 46 4.00 10.08 1.43
C VAL A 46 5.06 11.18 1.37
N TRP A 47 4.71 12.43 1.67
CA TRP A 47 5.60 13.56 1.40
C TRP A 47 6.83 13.62 2.30
N VAL A 48 6.66 13.47 3.62
CA VAL A 48 7.79 13.42 4.56
C VAL A 48 8.73 12.26 4.20
N HIS A 49 8.18 11.09 3.84
CA HIS A 49 8.99 9.95 3.42
C HIS A 49 9.76 10.22 2.12
N LEU A 50 9.12 10.78 1.10
CA LEU A 50 9.77 11.10 -0.19
C LEU A 50 10.85 12.17 -0.05
N ILE A 51 10.65 13.18 0.80
CA ILE A 51 11.65 14.23 1.05
C ILE A 51 12.87 13.66 1.75
N LYS A 52 12.65 12.78 2.74
CA LYS A 52 13.75 12.10 3.44
C LYS A 52 14.50 11.11 2.53
N ASN A 53 13.81 10.52 1.55
CA ASN A 53 14.36 9.47 0.68
C ASN A 53 14.25 9.87 -0.80
N PRO A 54 15.03 10.88 -1.26
CA PRO A 54 14.91 11.41 -2.63
C PRO A 54 15.23 10.36 -3.71
N LYS A 55 16.00 9.33 -3.37
CA LYS A 55 16.34 8.21 -4.26
C LYS A 55 15.14 7.43 -4.79
N ILE A 56 14.00 7.50 -4.09
CA ILE A 56 12.76 6.87 -4.54
C ILE A 56 12.30 7.45 -5.87
N LEU A 57 12.60 8.73 -6.13
CA LEU A 57 12.16 9.44 -7.34
C LEU A 57 13.30 9.89 -8.24
N LEU A 58 14.47 10.16 -7.67
CA LEU A 58 15.59 10.80 -8.35
C LEU A 58 16.83 9.90 -8.28
N ASP A 59 17.56 9.80 -9.39
CA ASP A 59 18.86 9.14 -9.41
C ASP A 59 19.93 10.05 -8.81
N VAL A 60 20.04 10.04 -7.48
CA VAL A 60 20.99 10.87 -6.70
C VAL A 60 21.77 10.03 -5.70
N SER A 61 23.03 10.37 -5.49
CA SER A 61 23.86 9.73 -4.47
C SER A 61 23.47 10.17 -3.06
N GLU A 62 23.70 9.32 -2.06
CA GLU A 62 23.45 9.65 -0.65
C GLU A 62 24.70 10.20 0.01
N SER A 63 24.51 11.19 0.86
CA SER A 63 25.50 11.62 1.85
C SER A 63 24.83 11.87 3.19
N ILE A 64 25.57 11.62 4.28
CA ILE A 64 25.06 11.82 5.66
C ILE A 64 24.62 13.27 5.88
N SER A 65 25.33 14.23 5.29
CA SER A 65 24.99 15.65 5.34
C SER A 65 23.68 15.96 4.62
N GLN A 66 23.44 15.34 3.45
CA GLN A 66 22.18 15.50 2.73
C GLN A 66 21.00 14.90 3.48
N ASP A 67 21.15 13.69 4.05
CA ASP A 67 20.10 13.04 4.86
C ASP A 67 19.71 13.90 6.08
N GLY A 68 20.71 14.40 6.82
CA GLY A 68 20.48 15.30 7.96
C GLY A 68 19.72 16.57 7.56
N ASN A 69 20.11 17.21 6.46
CA ASN A 69 19.47 18.42 5.96
C ASN A 69 18.03 18.16 5.48
N LEU A 70 17.80 17.08 4.74
CA LEU A 70 16.48 16.71 4.24
C LEU A 70 15.53 16.30 5.37
N SER A 71 16.04 15.69 6.43
CA SER A 71 15.26 15.38 7.63
C SER A 71 14.74 16.65 8.33
N VAL A 72 15.57 17.71 8.43
CA VAL A 72 15.14 19.01 8.98
C VAL A 72 14.07 19.67 8.10
N VAL A 73 14.22 19.60 6.78
CA VAL A 73 13.21 20.11 5.83
C VAL A 73 11.90 19.33 5.98
N ALA A 74 11.96 18.01 6.04
CA ALA A 74 10.79 17.16 6.19
C ALA A 74 10.06 17.44 7.51
N GLN A 75 10.79 17.59 8.63
CA GLN A 75 10.22 17.92 9.93
C GLN A 75 9.55 19.30 9.93
N THR A 76 10.04 20.24 9.12
CA THR A 76 9.41 21.56 8.99
C THR A 76 7.98 21.45 8.44
N LEU A 77 7.69 20.48 7.56
CA LEU A 77 6.33 20.22 7.04
C LEU A 77 5.32 19.83 8.12
N GLU A 78 5.81 19.27 9.23
CA GLU A 78 4.97 18.85 10.36
C GLU A 78 4.64 20.01 11.31
N VAL A 79 5.35 21.14 11.18
CA VAL A 79 5.22 22.27 12.09
C VAL A 79 3.86 22.95 11.94
N ALA A 80 3.33 23.42 13.07
CA ALA A 80 2.05 24.10 13.19
C ALA A 80 1.81 25.21 12.14
N ARG A 81 2.88 25.86 11.66
CA ARG A 81 2.86 26.94 10.67
C ARG A 81 2.42 26.50 9.28
N LEU A 82 2.64 25.24 8.90
CA LEU A 82 2.26 24.71 7.58
C LEU A 82 0.92 23.97 7.60
N ARG A 83 0.33 23.73 8.78
CA ARG A 83 -1.03 23.17 8.94
C ARG A 83 -2.13 23.94 8.18
N PRO A 84 -2.10 25.28 8.06
CA PRO A 84 -3.09 26.00 7.26
C PRO A 84 -3.02 25.64 5.77
N LEU A 85 -1.81 25.36 5.24
CA LEU A 85 -1.62 24.98 3.84
C LEU A 85 -2.14 23.58 3.57
N SER A 86 -1.85 22.61 4.46
CA SER A 86 -2.42 21.26 4.33
C SER A 86 -3.95 21.28 4.44
N SER A 87 -4.49 22.09 5.35
CA SER A 87 -5.94 22.28 5.48
C SER A 87 -6.56 22.87 4.21
N ASP A 88 -5.88 23.80 3.53
CA ASP A 88 -6.34 24.34 2.25
C ASP A 88 -6.26 23.31 1.12
N LEU A 89 -5.17 22.54 1.04
CA LEU A 89 -5.05 21.42 0.11
C LEU A 89 -6.20 20.42 0.27
N PHE A 90 -6.49 20.00 1.49
CA PHE A 90 -7.57 19.05 1.79
C PHE A 90 -8.94 19.62 1.43
N ARG A 91 -9.14 20.93 1.63
CA ARG A 91 -10.36 21.63 1.21
C ARG A 91 -10.50 21.65 -0.31
N ARG A 92 -9.42 21.91 -1.05
CA ARG A 92 -9.42 21.92 -2.52
C ARG A 92 -9.73 20.54 -3.10
N ILE A 93 -9.11 19.49 -2.55
CA ILE A 93 -9.41 18.10 -2.94
C ILE A 93 -10.88 17.79 -2.67
N ARG A 94 -11.40 18.12 -1.48
CA ARG A 94 -12.81 17.89 -1.13
C ARG A 94 -13.79 18.57 -2.09
N ARG A 95 -13.45 19.74 -2.66
CA ARG A 95 -14.29 20.48 -3.61
C ARG A 95 -14.35 19.86 -5.00
N GLN A 96 -13.49 18.91 -5.33
CA GLN A 96 -13.56 18.19 -6.59
C GLN A 96 -14.84 17.35 -6.68
N PRO A 97 -15.34 17.06 -7.91
CA PRO A 97 -16.45 16.16 -8.08
C PRO A 97 -16.18 14.80 -7.42
N PRO A 98 -17.20 14.12 -6.89
CA PRO A 98 -17.05 12.78 -6.35
C PRO A 98 -16.57 11.84 -7.47
N VAL A 99 -15.66 10.93 -7.12
CA VAL A 99 -15.16 9.89 -8.02
C VAL A 99 -16.08 8.69 -7.88
N SER A 100 -16.69 8.23 -8.97
CA SER A 100 -17.50 7.00 -8.96
C SER A 100 -16.61 5.78 -8.78
N ASP A 101 -17.18 4.70 -8.23
CA ASP A 101 -16.43 3.45 -8.07
C ASP A 101 -15.97 2.88 -9.41
N GLU A 102 -16.76 3.04 -10.49
CA GLU A 102 -16.38 2.68 -11.86
C GLU A 102 -15.13 3.44 -12.32
N MET A 103 -15.14 4.77 -12.24
CA MET A 103 -13.97 5.59 -12.61
C MET A 103 -12.73 5.27 -11.76
N PHE A 104 -12.93 4.93 -10.49
CA PHE A 104 -11.84 4.55 -9.61
C PHE A 104 -11.22 3.20 -10.03
N VAL A 105 -12.05 2.20 -10.32
CA VAL A 105 -11.61 0.88 -10.78
C VAL A 105 -10.90 0.98 -12.13
N ASP A 106 -11.43 1.78 -13.06
CA ASP A 106 -10.79 2.02 -14.36
C ASP A 106 -9.39 2.64 -14.19
N CYS A 107 -9.27 3.66 -13.32
CA CYS A 107 -7.97 4.27 -13.01
C CYS A 107 -6.98 3.27 -12.39
N LEU A 108 -7.45 2.38 -11.51
CA LEU A 108 -6.60 1.31 -10.96
C LEU A 108 -6.16 0.31 -12.02
N ASN A 109 -7.06 -0.08 -12.92
CA ASN A 109 -6.75 -1.00 -14.00
C ASN A 109 -5.73 -0.40 -14.98
N ASP A 110 -5.86 0.89 -15.31
CA ASP A 110 -4.91 1.60 -16.18
C ASP A 110 -3.50 1.60 -15.58
N VAL A 111 -3.39 1.88 -14.27
CA VAL A 111 -2.11 1.83 -13.55
C VAL A 111 -1.56 0.39 -13.52
N ALA A 112 -2.40 -0.59 -13.20
CA ALA A 112 -1.98 -1.99 -13.13
C ALA A 112 -1.50 -2.53 -14.48
N ASN A 113 -2.18 -2.16 -15.58
CA ASN A 113 -1.79 -2.53 -16.93
C ASN A 113 -0.48 -1.86 -17.36
N SER A 114 -0.28 -0.60 -16.98
CA SER A 114 0.96 0.14 -17.27
C SER A 114 2.19 -0.45 -16.57
N LEU A 115 2.00 -1.11 -15.44
CA LEU A 115 3.07 -1.72 -14.64
C LEU A 115 3.22 -3.24 -14.87
N ARG A 116 2.43 -3.84 -15.76
CA ARG A 116 2.33 -5.30 -15.90
C ARG A 116 3.65 -5.98 -16.21
N ASP A 117 4.52 -5.32 -16.98
CA ASP A 117 5.82 -5.87 -17.35
C ASP A 117 6.88 -5.73 -16.23
N CYS A 118 6.73 -4.73 -15.35
CA CYS A 118 7.60 -4.53 -14.19
C CYS A 118 7.25 -5.43 -13.00
N THR A 119 6.00 -5.92 -12.92
CA THR A 119 5.45 -6.55 -11.69
C THR A 119 5.36 -8.08 -11.78
N ARG A 120 5.94 -8.74 -12.80
CA ARG A 120 5.96 -10.21 -12.93
C ARG A 120 6.86 -10.91 -11.89
N SER A 121 7.14 -10.25 -10.76
CA SER A 121 8.07 -10.71 -9.74
C SER A 121 7.51 -11.94 -9.02
N THR A 122 7.89 -13.12 -9.50
CA THR A 122 7.72 -14.39 -8.79
C THR A 122 8.41 -14.37 -7.42
N VAL A 123 9.38 -13.48 -7.22
CA VAL A 123 10.08 -13.26 -5.96
C VAL A 123 9.12 -12.79 -4.86
N ALA A 124 8.27 -11.79 -5.14
CA ALA A 124 7.30 -11.29 -4.14
C ALA A 124 6.33 -12.39 -3.70
N LEU A 125 5.86 -13.23 -4.64
CA LEU A 125 5.02 -14.38 -4.32
C LEU A 125 5.78 -15.45 -3.52
N SER A 126 7.06 -15.68 -3.81
CA SER A 126 7.88 -16.64 -3.08
C SER A 126 8.16 -16.21 -1.63
N GLU A 127 8.41 -14.91 -1.40
CA GLU A 127 8.58 -14.34 -0.07
C GLU A 127 7.28 -14.40 0.73
N LEU A 128 6.17 -14.02 0.09
CA LEU A 128 4.84 -14.13 0.70
C LEU A 128 4.53 -15.58 1.08
N LEU A 129 4.81 -16.53 0.18
CA LEU A 129 4.60 -17.95 0.44
C LEU A 129 5.49 -18.45 1.59
N THR A 130 6.71 -17.95 1.69
CA THR A 130 7.62 -18.26 2.81
C THR A 130 7.03 -17.78 4.13
N TRP A 131 6.50 -16.56 4.18
CA TRP A 131 5.80 -16.04 5.36
C TRP A 131 4.56 -16.86 5.71
N VAL A 132 3.77 -17.24 4.70
CA VAL A 132 2.58 -18.08 4.85
C VAL A 132 2.94 -19.44 5.42
N ARG A 133 4.03 -20.08 4.99
CA ARG A 133 4.49 -21.36 5.55
C ARG A 133 4.79 -21.24 7.04
N GLY A 134 5.49 -20.18 7.46
CA GLY A 134 5.81 -19.93 8.87
C GLY A 134 4.56 -19.73 9.75
N ASN A 135 3.44 -19.32 9.15
CA ASN A 135 2.18 -19.04 9.85
C ASN A 135 1.04 -20.01 9.45
N GLY A 136 1.35 -21.07 8.70
CA GLY A 136 0.36 -21.85 7.95
C GLY A 136 -0.70 -22.50 8.82
N VAL A 137 -0.30 -23.11 9.93
CA VAL A 137 -1.22 -23.77 10.88
C VAL A 137 -2.24 -22.76 11.43
N ARG A 138 -1.76 -21.60 11.90
CA ARG A 138 -2.63 -20.54 12.45
C ARG A 138 -3.57 -19.95 11.40
N LEU A 139 -3.08 -19.78 10.16
CA LEU A 139 -3.91 -19.29 9.06
C LEU A 139 -5.03 -20.28 8.72
N ILE A 140 -4.72 -21.58 8.69
CA ILE A 140 -5.70 -22.64 8.44
C ILE A 140 -6.76 -22.68 9.56
N GLU A 141 -6.36 -22.56 10.82
CA GLU A 141 -7.29 -22.51 11.96
C GLU A 141 -8.24 -21.31 11.86
N VAL A 142 -7.71 -20.11 11.56
CA VAL A 142 -8.53 -18.90 11.37
C VAL A 142 -9.49 -19.06 10.20
N LEU A 143 -9.04 -19.62 9.08
CA LEU A 143 -9.89 -19.86 7.91
C LEU A 143 -10.95 -20.93 8.17
N ALA A 144 -10.66 -21.93 9.00
CA ALA A 144 -11.60 -22.98 9.38
C ALA A 144 -12.65 -22.50 10.39
N ALA A 145 -12.38 -21.41 11.11
CA ALA A 145 -13.32 -20.78 12.03
C ALA A 145 -14.37 -19.90 11.34
N ASP A 146 -14.18 -19.56 10.06
CA ASP A 146 -15.14 -18.80 9.25
C ASP A 146 -15.91 -19.71 8.29
N ASP A 147 -17.24 -19.69 8.41
CA ASP A 147 -18.16 -20.48 7.61
C ASP A 147 -18.07 -20.13 6.11
N VAL A 148 -17.84 -18.85 5.77
CA VAL A 148 -17.69 -18.42 4.37
C VAL A 148 -16.43 -18.99 3.76
N CYS A 149 -15.33 -18.96 4.51
CA CYS A 149 -14.04 -19.50 4.11
C CYS A 149 -14.09 -21.03 3.97
N THR A 150 -14.81 -21.71 4.87
CA THR A 150 -15.02 -23.16 4.85
C THR A 150 -15.91 -23.58 3.68
N ALA A 151 -16.97 -22.84 3.39
CA ALA A 151 -17.82 -23.07 2.22
C ALA A 151 -17.03 -22.97 0.90
N GLN A 152 -16.06 -22.05 0.83
CA GLN A 152 -15.17 -21.90 -0.32
C GLN A 152 -13.94 -22.84 -0.31
N ARG A 153 -13.83 -23.72 0.70
CA ARG A 153 -12.73 -24.68 0.87
C ARG A 153 -11.33 -24.02 0.94
N LEU A 154 -11.26 -22.77 1.40
CA LEU A 154 -10.01 -22.02 1.52
C LEU A 154 -8.98 -22.69 2.46
N PRO A 155 -9.36 -23.25 3.63
CA PRO A 155 -8.40 -23.93 4.51
C PRO A 155 -7.70 -25.11 3.82
N SER A 156 -8.47 -25.95 3.13
CA SER A 156 -7.93 -27.09 2.39
C SER A 156 -7.05 -26.70 1.21
N ARG A 157 -7.43 -25.63 0.48
CA ARG A 157 -6.62 -25.10 -0.63
C ARG A 157 -5.29 -24.52 -0.14
N LEU A 158 -5.31 -23.79 0.98
CA LEU A 158 -4.09 -23.26 1.57
C LEU A 158 -3.16 -24.38 2.06
N SER A 159 -3.72 -25.41 2.72
CA SER A 159 -2.96 -26.59 3.13
C SER A 159 -2.32 -27.29 1.92
N GLN A 160 -3.06 -27.44 0.82
CA GLN A 160 -2.53 -28.01 -0.42
C GLN A 160 -1.39 -27.16 -1.01
N VAL A 161 -1.53 -25.83 -1.05
CA VAL A 161 -0.48 -24.93 -1.56
C VAL A 161 0.78 -25.00 -0.70
N ILE A 162 0.64 -25.06 0.62
CA ILE A 162 1.76 -25.22 1.55
C ILE A 162 2.47 -26.55 1.29
N ASN A 163 1.70 -27.65 1.19
CA ASN A 163 2.24 -29.00 1.01
C ASN A 163 2.89 -29.23 -0.37
N LEU A 164 2.29 -28.73 -1.46
CA LEU A 164 2.88 -28.82 -2.81
C LEU A 164 4.20 -28.07 -2.94
N SER A 165 4.43 -27.09 -2.08
CA SER A 165 5.65 -26.29 -2.10
C SER A 165 6.72 -26.79 -1.14
N LEU A 166 6.45 -27.92 -0.45
CA LEU A 166 7.40 -28.64 0.41
C LEU A 166 8.22 -29.68 -0.34
N ASP A 167 7.85 -30.08 -1.56
CA ASP A 167 8.70 -30.98 -2.36
C ASP A 167 9.96 -30.21 -2.76
N PRO A 168 11.12 -30.50 -2.13
CA PRO A 168 12.37 -30.07 -2.71
C PRO A 168 12.50 -30.84 -4.01
N THR A 169 13.14 -30.21 -4.98
CA THR A 169 13.77 -30.83 -6.13
C THR A 169 14.85 -31.86 -5.71
N ASP A 170 14.50 -32.87 -4.91
CA ASP A 170 15.41 -33.89 -4.36
C ASP A 170 15.25 -35.27 -5.04
N HIS A 171 14.35 -35.39 -6.03
CA HIS A 171 14.12 -36.67 -6.71
C HIS A 171 14.92 -36.87 -8.01
N ILE A 172 15.84 -35.99 -8.40
CA ILE A 172 16.65 -36.17 -9.63
C ILE A 172 18.06 -36.72 -9.34
N TYR A 173 18.58 -36.66 -8.11
CA TYR A 173 19.95 -37.11 -7.81
C TYR A 173 20.08 -38.49 -7.14
N SER A 174 18.98 -39.16 -6.80
CA SER A 174 19.04 -40.51 -6.22
C SER A 174 18.49 -41.56 -7.19
N THR A 175 19.23 -41.84 -8.27
CA THR A 175 19.41 -43.17 -8.89
C THR A 175 20.19 -43.02 -10.19
N ILE A 176 21.52 -43.02 -10.12
CA ILE A 176 22.35 -43.66 -11.15
C ILE A 176 23.11 -44.75 -10.40
N PRO A 177 22.79 -46.05 -10.58
CA PRO A 177 23.70 -47.10 -10.18
C PRO A 177 24.85 -47.09 -11.19
N GLU A 178 26.06 -46.80 -10.72
CA GLU A 178 27.29 -47.10 -11.46
C GLU A 178 27.34 -48.61 -11.75
N ALA A 179 27.51 -48.93 -13.03
CA ALA A 179 27.82 -50.28 -13.53
C ALA A 179 29.28 -50.31 -13.98
#